data_AF-A0A0F6SGT9-F1
#
_entry.id   AF-A0A0F6SGT9-F1
#
_cell.length_a   1.000
_cell.length_b   1.000
_cell.length_c   1.000
_cell.angle_alpha   90.00
_cell.angle_beta   90.00
_cell.angle_gamma   90.00
#
_symmetry.space_group_name_H-M   'P 1'
#
loop_
_entity.id
_entity.type
_entity.pdbx_description
1 polymer ?
#
loop_
_entity_poly.entity_id
_entity_poly.type
_entity_poly.pdbx_seq_one_letter_code
_entity_poly.pdbx_strand_id
1 'polypeptide(L)'
;MLVLSLATACSNPVDEIDEGVDCANICDRYRDCYDEDYDTGACRDRCDDLVDGENGDSNAADACDGCLDDRSCIDATFSCASECAGILP
;
A
#
# COMPACT_ATOMS: atom_id res chain seq x y z
N MET A 1 22.46 -6.79 -32.23
CA MET A 1 21.46 -7.31 -31.27
C MET A 1 21.81 -6.74 -29.90
N LEU A 2 21.15 -5.65 -29.52
CA LEU A 2 21.34 -4.93 -28.26
C LEU A 2 20.44 -5.56 -27.20
N VAL A 3 21.03 -5.91 -26.06
CA VAL A 3 20.42 -6.67 -24.97
C VAL A 3 20.09 -5.72 -23.79
N LEU A 4 18.99 -6.06 -23.11
CA LEU A 4 18.65 -5.76 -21.72
C LEU A 4 18.26 -4.32 -21.35
N SER A 5 16.95 -4.07 -21.39
CA SER A 5 16.26 -3.20 -20.42
C SER A 5 14.82 -3.71 -20.27
N LEU A 6 14.65 -4.90 -19.69
CA LEU A 6 13.35 -5.21 -19.08
C LEU A 6 13.34 -4.42 -17.78
N ALA A 7 12.72 -3.24 -17.81
CA ALA A 7 12.06 -2.75 -16.63
C ALA A 7 11.02 -3.81 -16.28
N THR A 8 11.37 -4.69 -15.35
CA THR A 8 10.42 -5.60 -14.71
C THR A 8 9.49 -4.70 -13.90
N ALA A 9 8.49 -4.13 -14.58
CA ALA A 9 7.27 -3.75 -13.90
C ALA A 9 6.72 -5.06 -13.34
N CYS A 10 6.87 -5.24 -12.04
CA CYS A 10 6.35 -6.37 -11.28
C CYS A 10 4.89 -6.55 -11.66
N SER A 11 4.62 -7.51 -12.55
CA SER A 11 3.26 -7.94 -12.89
C SER A 11 2.90 -9.02 -11.87
N ASN A 12 2.71 -8.60 -10.62
CA ASN A 12 2.09 -9.47 -9.63
C ASN A 12 0.59 -9.49 -9.97
N PRO A 13 -0.04 -10.68 -10.08
CA PRO A 13 -1.49 -10.76 -10.18
C PRO A 13 -2.07 -10.19 -8.89
N VAL A 14 -2.61 -8.98 -8.97
CA VAL A 14 -3.39 -8.38 -7.88
C VAL A 14 -4.68 -9.17 -7.81
N ASP A 15 -4.76 -10.08 -6.83
CA ASP A 15 -6.01 -10.77 -6.50
C ASP A 15 -7.07 -9.71 -6.14
N GLU A 16 -8.24 -9.90 -6.75
CA GLU A 16 -9.46 -9.09 -6.73
C GLU A 16 -9.60 -8.19 -5.48
N ILE A 17 -9.58 -6.87 -5.70
CA ILE A 17 -9.78 -5.84 -4.68
C ILE A 17 -11.29 -5.69 -4.47
N ASP A 18 -11.78 -6.10 -3.30
CA ASP A 18 -13.10 -5.73 -2.78
C ASP A 18 -13.17 -4.19 -2.68
N GLU A 19 -14.23 -3.56 -3.21
CA GLU A 19 -14.50 -2.10 -3.26
C GLU A 19 -14.75 -1.44 -1.87
N GLY A 20 -14.00 -1.84 -0.84
CA GLY A 20 -13.76 -1.06 0.37
C GLY A 20 -12.48 -0.24 0.18
N VAL A 21 -12.20 0.68 1.11
CA VAL A 21 -10.90 1.38 1.20
C VAL A 21 -9.76 0.46 0.78
N ASP A 22 -8.87 0.94 -0.09
CA ASP A 22 -7.86 0.15 -0.81
C ASP A 22 -6.67 -0.30 0.08
N CYS A 23 -6.97 -0.74 1.30
CA CYS A 23 -6.05 -1.37 2.25
C CYS A 23 -5.24 -2.49 1.59
N ALA A 24 -5.88 -3.22 0.67
CA ALA A 24 -5.23 -4.16 -0.23
C ALA A 24 -4.03 -3.55 -0.96
N ASN A 25 -4.29 -2.48 -1.73
CA ASN A 25 -3.31 -1.79 -2.54
C ASN A 25 -2.20 -1.20 -1.68
N ILE A 26 -2.55 -0.50 -0.60
CA ILE A 26 -1.60 0.10 0.34
C ILE A 26 -0.60 -0.94 0.86
N CYS A 27 -1.12 -2.06 1.37
CA CYS A 27 -0.33 -3.11 2.00
C CYS A 27 0.51 -3.89 0.98
N ASP A 28 -0.05 -4.24 -0.17
CA ASP A 28 0.68 -4.92 -1.25
C ASP A 28 1.77 -4.03 -1.83
N ARG A 29 1.50 -2.73 -2.00
CA ARG A 29 2.49 -1.77 -2.47
C ARG A 29 3.61 -1.59 -1.46
N TYR A 30 3.30 -1.55 -0.16
CA TYR A 30 4.33 -1.53 0.87
C TYR A 30 5.21 -2.78 0.83
N ARG A 31 4.61 -3.97 0.71
CA ARG A 31 5.35 -5.23 0.57
C ARG A 31 6.27 -5.18 -0.66
N ASP A 32 5.71 -4.86 -1.82
CA ASP A 32 6.42 -4.87 -3.09
C ASP A 32 7.54 -3.81 -3.14
N CYS A 33 7.39 -2.71 -2.40
CA CYS A 33 8.34 -1.60 -2.38
C CYS A 33 9.43 -1.71 -1.30
N TYR A 34 9.15 -2.30 -0.15
CA TYR A 34 10.01 -2.19 1.04
C TYR A 34 10.41 -3.53 1.64
N ASP A 35 9.46 -4.44 1.76
CA ASP A 35 9.65 -5.69 2.47
C ASP A 35 8.81 -6.78 1.82
N GLU A 36 9.44 -7.56 0.96
CA GLU A 36 8.79 -8.65 0.22
C GLU A 36 8.17 -9.72 1.14
N ASP A 37 8.67 -9.83 2.36
CA ASP A 37 8.19 -10.74 3.40
C ASP A 37 7.14 -10.09 4.33
N TYR A 38 6.73 -8.84 4.04
CA TYR A 38 5.73 -8.12 4.84
C TYR A 38 4.37 -8.82 4.81
N ASP A 39 3.79 -9.00 5.98
CA ASP A 39 2.49 -9.64 6.16
C ASP A 39 1.35 -8.67 5.77
N THR A 40 0.93 -8.76 4.51
CA THR A 40 -0.16 -7.94 3.97
C THR A 40 -1.52 -8.30 4.57
N GLY A 41 -1.68 -9.51 5.10
CA GLY A 41 -2.88 -9.92 5.84
C GLY A 41 -3.01 -9.14 7.15
N ALA A 42 -1.96 -9.17 7.97
CA ALA A 42 -1.93 -8.39 9.22
C ALA A 42 -1.99 -6.87 8.99
N CYS A 43 -1.53 -6.39 7.84
CA CYS A 43 -1.67 -5.00 7.43
C CYS A 43 -3.11 -4.64 7.07
N ARG A 44 -3.80 -5.48 6.28
CA ARG A 44 -5.22 -5.29 5.97
C ARG A 44 -6.05 -5.29 7.25
N ASP A 45 -5.83 -6.24 8.15
CA ASP A 45 -6.56 -6.30 9.43
C ASP A 45 -6.42 -4.99 10.22
N ARG A 46 -5.22 -4.40 10.29
CA ARG A 46 -4.99 -3.10 10.94
C ARG A 46 -5.67 -1.96 10.22
N CYS A 47 -5.62 -1.97 8.89
CA CYS A 47 -6.27 -0.96 8.06
C CYS A 47 -7.78 -1.01 8.27
N ASP A 48 -8.39 -2.19 8.16
CA ASP A 48 -9.82 -2.40 8.42
C ASP A 48 -10.20 -2.00 9.84
N ASP A 49 -9.42 -2.39 10.87
CA ASP A 49 -9.63 -1.94 12.26
C ASP A 49 -9.61 -0.40 12.39
N LEU A 50 -8.79 0.29 11.60
CA LEU A 50 -8.67 1.75 11.57
C LEU A 50 -9.88 2.40 10.85
N VAL A 51 -10.38 1.76 9.79
CA VAL A 51 -11.51 2.24 8.99
C VAL A 51 -12.86 1.97 9.68
N ASP A 52 -13.02 0.80 10.29
CA ASP A 52 -14.26 0.31 10.91
C ASP A 52 -14.40 0.69 12.39
N GLY A 53 -13.39 1.33 13.00
CA GLY A 53 -13.42 1.78 14.39
C GLY A 53 -14.53 2.82 14.68
N GLU A 54 -14.87 3.04 15.96
CA GLU A 54 -15.90 4.01 16.39
C GLU A 54 -15.63 5.46 15.92
N ASN A 55 -14.39 5.78 15.53
CA ASN A 55 -13.98 7.05 14.92
C ASN A 55 -13.37 6.83 13.52
N GLY A 56 -13.80 5.77 12.82
CA GLY A 56 -13.25 5.25 11.57
C GLY A 56 -12.67 6.32 10.66
N ASP A 57 -11.34 6.33 10.56
CA ASP A 57 -10.61 7.30 9.75
C ASP A 57 -10.40 6.70 8.35
N SER A 58 -11.51 6.45 7.64
CA SER A 58 -11.46 6.12 6.21
C SER A 58 -10.63 7.13 5.41
N ASN A 59 -10.67 8.38 5.85
CA ASN A 59 -9.83 9.45 5.31
C ASN A 59 -8.32 9.21 5.47
N ALA A 60 -7.86 8.52 6.53
CA ALA A 60 -6.44 8.22 6.69
C ALA A 60 -5.97 7.18 5.68
N ALA A 61 -6.78 6.15 5.45
CA ALA A 61 -6.47 5.13 4.46
C ALA A 61 -6.60 5.68 3.03
N ASP A 62 -7.62 6.48 2.72
CA ASP A 62 -7.72 7.19 1.43
C ASP A 62 -6.54 8.14 1.20
N ALA A 63 -6.10 8.88 2.24
CA ALA A 63 -4.95 9.76 2.15
C ALA A 63 -3.64 8.99 1.95
N CYS A 64 -3.50 7.84 2.63
CA CYS A 64 -2.36 6.95 2.45
C CYS A 64 -2.32 6.39 1.03
N ASP A 65 -3.42 5.84 0.53
CA ASP A 65 -3.53 5.32 -0.83
C ASP A 65 -3.18 6.38 -1.87
N GLY A 66 -3.84 7.55 -1.81
CA GLY A 66 -3.57 8.65 -2.75
C GLY A 66 -2.11 9.13 -2.70
N CYS A 67 -1.49 9.13 -1.51
CA CYS A 67 -0.09 9.50 -1.37
C CYS A 67 0.86 8.46 -1.98
N LEU A 68 0.56 7.17 -1.82
CA LEU A 68 1.34 6.06 -2.38
C LEU A 68 1.14 5.97 -3.90
N ASP A 69 -0.06 6.27 -4.42
CA ASP A 69 -0.39 6.10 -5.84
C ASP A 69 0.40 7.06 -6.74
N ASP A 70 0.51 8.32 -6.31
CA ASP A 70 1.26 9.36 -7.03
C ASP A 70 2.79 9.19 -6.95
N ARG A 71 3.30 8.20 -6.21
CA ARG A 71 4.72 8.08 -5.87
C ARG A 71 5.33 6.72 -6.20
N SER A 72 6.62 6.76 -6.54
CA SER A 72 7.44 5.56 -6.66
C SER A 72 7.84 5.04 -5.28
N CYS A 73 8.17 3.74 -5.19
CA CYS A 73 8.59 3.07 -3.95
C CYS A 73 9.68 3.82 -3.16
N ILE A 74 10.58 4.55 -3.80
CA ILE A 74 11.67 5.23 -3.07
C ILE A 74 11.19 6.53 -2.40
N ASP A 75 10.19 7.20 -2.97
CA ASP A 75 9.68 8.49 -2.48
C ASP A 75 8.54 8.33 -1.46
N ALA A 76 7.80 7.23 -1.54
CA ALA A 76 6.53 7.08 -0.82
C ALA A 76 6.71 6.85 0.70
N THR A 77 7.73 6.13 1.16
CA THR A 77 7.91 5.76 2.58
C THR A 77 8.11 6.96 3.48
N PHE A 78 8.99 7.88 3.09
CA PHE A 78 9.29 9.03 3.92
C PHE A 78 8.24 10.13 3.76
N SER A 79 7.64 10.20 2.57
CA SER A 79 6.76 11.30 2.22
C SER A 79 5.29 11.02 2.51
N CYS A 80 4.92 9.75 2.76
CA CYS A 80 3.56 9.31 3.11
C CYS A 80 3.47 8.69 4.50
N ALA A 81 4.56 8.63 5.27
CA ALA A 81 4.56 8.06 6.62
C ALA A 81 3.53 8.70 7.56
N SER A 82 3.19 9.97 7.35
CA SER A 82 2.23 10.68 8.20
C SER A 82 0.80 10.31 7.83
N GLU A 83 0.52 10.20 6.54
CA GLU A 83 -0.77 9.83 5.95
C GLU A 83 -1.08 8.34 6.18
N CYS A 84 -0.06 7.49 6.14
CA CYS A 84 -0.16 6.06 6.39
C CYS A 84 0.04 5.65 7.85
N ALA A 85 0.18 6.62 8.76
CA ALA A 85 0.46 6.36 10.15
C ALA A 85 -0.65 5.50 10.79
N GLY A 86 -0.25 4.37 11.37
CA GLY A 86 -1.19 3.42 12.00
C GLY A 86 -1.70 2.32 11.07
N ILE A 87 -1.51 2.45 9.76
CA ILE A 87 -1.78 1.39 8.76
C ILE A 87 -0.48 0.63 8.47
N LEU A 88 0.58 1.39 8.17
CA LEU A 88 1.92 0.90 7.89
C LEU A 88 2.87 1.20 9.07
N PRO A 89 3.90 0.36 9.29
CA PRO A 89 4.87 0.56 10.36
C PRO A 89 5.88 1.70 10.09
#